data_AF-A0A6A5WJD9-F1
#
_entry.id   AF-A0A6A5WJD9-F1
#
_cell.length_a   1.000
_cell.length_b   1.000
_cell.length_c   1.000
_cell.angle_alpha   90.00
_cell.angle_beta   90.00
_cell.angle_gamma   90.00
#
_symmetry.space_group_name_H-M   'P 1'
#
loop_
_entity.id
_entity.type
_entity.pdbx_description
1 polymer ?
#
loop_
_entity_poly.entity_id
_entity_poly.type
_entity_poly.pdbx_seq_one_letter_code
_entity_poly.pdbx_strand_id
1 'polypeptide(L)'
;MAPMKEGPPMVVLFGYDSSPFTNKVRLVLRVKGIPFAYHPVPSMLPRPVLTSTFALTYRKIPILAIGREIYCDTSLIIEALEHYFPTSEGWGTAYPEIEGVDGWVYRGLVRGFASFWVDRPIFRATTGLIPASVWKTDFGTDRAGLIGHKLDSEKLGKKLPQNLSTLDAHLELLEPMFSGPNVWLLPTKTPSLADVSLFYQLKWGSEISAGKGIYNLTGGGTNDTQDDVITQVFNEERYPEVWKWFHAFEAHLSSLPDREMTISPSSTEWKETLKSTPFVDTENLLVPTSADQHVDLDTKQGLVQGAVVSIAPDDTGRDSPTMGILEKIGVDEVVIRPMEPAEMDVRIHFPRLGFVVRPIESPRL
;
A
#
# COMPACT_ATOMS: atom_id res chain seq x y z
N MET A 1 -1.30 -32.56 -25.13
CA MET A 1 -1.60 -31.13 -25.38
C MET A 1 -0.98 -30.37 -24.23
N ALA A 2 -0.08 -29.42 -24.49
CA ALA A 2 0.33 -28.48 -23.46
C ALA A 2 -0.93 -27.73 -22.99
N PRO A 3 -1.16 -27.54 -21.68
CA PRO A 3 -2.27 -26.72 -21.24
C PRO A 3 -2.10 -25.34 -21.86
N MET A 4 -3.17 -24.81 -22.47
CA MET A 4 -3.21 -23.40 -22.85
C MET A 4 -2.82 -22.60 -21.60
N LYS A 5 -1.79 -21.75 -21.66
CA LYS A 5 -1.52 -20.80 -20.59
C LYS A 5 -2.81 -20.00 -20.39
N GLU A 6 -3.54 -20.29 -19.32
CA GLU A 6 -4.60 -19.41 -18.85
C GLU A 6 -3.95 -18.02 -18.65
N GLY A 7 -4.65 -16.97 -19.05
CA GLY A 7 -4.15 -15.61 -18.88
C GLY A 7 -3.82 -15.31 -17.41
N PRO A 8 -3.06 -14.24 -17.13
CA PRO A 8 -2.74 -13.87 -15.76
C PRO A 8 -4.02 -13.72 -14.93
N PRO A 9 -4.00 -14.11 -13.64
CA PRO A 9 -5.17 -14.01 -12.77
C PRO A 9 -5.68 -12.56 -12.69
N MET A 10 -6.99 -12.40 -12.55
CA MET A 10 -7.61 -11.08 -12.40
C MET A 10 -7.05 -10.37 -11.17
N VAL A 11 -6.66 -9.11 -11.35
CA VAL A 11 -6.22 -8.21 -10.28
C VAL A 11 -7.34 -7.24 -9.93
N VAL A 12 -7.72 -7.18 -8.65
CA VAL A 12 -8.71 -6.22 -8.15
C VAL A 12 -8.13 -5.41 -7.00
N LEU A 13 -8.02 -4.09 -7.17
CA LEU A 13 -7.56 -3.16 -6.14
C LEU A 13 -8.76 -2.53 -5.44
N PHE A 14 -8.83 -2.65 -4.12
CA PHE A 14 -9.86 -1.99 -3.32
C PHE A 14 -9.24 -0.79 -2.61
N GLY A 15 -9.80 0.40 -2.83
CA GLY A 15 -9.24 1.65 -2.34
C GLY A 15 -10.15 2.85 -2.52
N TYR A 16 -9.64 4.03 -2.20
CA TYR A 16 -10.31 5.30 -2.48
C TYR A 16 -9.31 6.29 -3.05
N ASP A 17 -9.78 7.20 -3.91
CA ASP A 17 -8.90 7.99 -4.78
C ASP A 17 -7.96 8.91 -4.01
N SER A 18 -8.40 9.49 -2.91
CA SER A 18 -7.55 10.37 -2.08
C SER A 18 -6.63 9.63 -1.10
N SER A 19 -6.58 8.29 -1.16
CA SER A 19 -5.69 7.50 -0.29
C SER A 19 -4.26 7.55 -0.82
N PRO A 20 -3.28 8.02 -0.03
CA PRO A 20 -1.88 8.03 -0.46
C PRO A 20 -1.39 6.61 -0.78
N PHE A 21 -1.71 5.65 0.09
CA PHE A 21 -1.31 4.26 -0.07
C PHE A 21 -2.02 3.54 -1.22
N THR A 22 -3.26 3.91 -1.56
CA THR A 22 -3.92 3.37 -2.77
C THR A 22 -3.21 3.87 -4.02
N ASN A 23 -2.85 5.16 -4.05
CA ASN A 23 -2.10 5.73 -5.17
C ASN A 23 -0.70 5.12 -5.31
N LYS A 24 -0.01 4.81 -4.21
CA LYS A 24 1.25 4.05 -4.24
C LYS A 24 1.10 2.74 -5.03
N VAL A 25 0.06 1.95 -4.74
CA VAL A 25 -0.19 0.68 -5.44
C VAL A 25 -0.62 0.91 -6.89
N ARG A 26 -1.47 1.91 -7.18
CA ARG A 26 -1.85 2.28 -8.56
C ARG A 26 -0.63 2.64 -9.41
N LEU A 27 0.31 3.38 -8.84
CA LEU A 27 1.57 3.73 -9.51
C LEU A 27 2.43 2.51 -9.79
N VAL A 28 2.56 1.57 -8.84
CA VAL A 28 3.28 0.31 -9.09
C VAL A 28 2.60 -0.52 -10.18
N LEU A 29 1.26 -0.65 -10.16
CA LEU A 29 0.50 -1.34 -11.21
C LEU A 29 0.75 -0.71 -12.60
N ARG A 30 0.79 0.63 -12.67
CA ARG A 30 1.10 1.37 -13.91
C ARG A 30 2.54 1.16 -14.38
N VAL A 31 3.53 1.26 -13.49
CA VAL A 31 4.95 1.00 -13.81
C VAL A 31 5.15 -0.44 -14.29
N LYS A 32 4.46 -1.40 -13.69
CA LYS A 32 4.51 -2.81 -14.13
C LYS A 32 3.66 -3.10 -15.38
N GLY A 33 2.79 -2.18 -15.78
CA GLY A 33 1.90 -2.35 -16.93
C GLY A 33 0.78 -3.38 -16.70
N ILE A 34 0.39 -3.64 -15.45
CA ILE A 34 -0.62 -4.65 -15.08
C ILE A 34 -2.03 -4.07 -15.27
N PRO A 35 -2.89 -4.66 -16.13
CA PRO A 35 -4.30 -4.34 -16.14
C PRO A 35 -4.96 -4.78 -14.84
N PHE A 36 -5.76 -3.90 -14.24
CA PHE A 36 -6.44 -4.21 -12.99
C PHE A 36 -7.81 -3.54 -12.94
N ALA A 37 -8.70 -4.17 -12.18
CA ALA A 37 -9.99 -3.61 -11.88
C ALA A 37 -9.91 -2.84 -10.55
N TYR A 38 -10.35 -1.58 -10.54
CA TYR A 38 -10.36 -0.75 -9.34
C TYR A 38 -11.76 -0.72 -8.75
N HIS A 39 -11.93 -1.27 -7.54
CA HIS A 39 -13.18 -1.24 -6.81
C HIS A 39 -13.14 -0.13 -5.75
N PRO A 40 -13.80 1.01 -5.96
CA PRO A 40 -13.82 2.07 -4.96
C PRO A 40 -14.54 1.59 -3.69
N VAL A 41 -13.98 1.92 -2.53
CA VAL A 41 -14.56 1.68 -1.21
C VAL A 41 -14.56 2.99 -0.40
N PRO A 42 -15.43 3.15 0.61
CA PRO A 42 -15.42 4.35 1.44
C PRO A 42 -14.07 4.62 2.13
N SER A 43 -13.72 5.90 2.30
CA SER A 43 -12.49 6.33 2.99
C SER A 43 -12.50 6.08 4.51
N MET A 44 -13.69 5.82 5.06
CA MET A 44 -13.99 5.55 6.46
C MET A 44 -14.74 4.20 6.58
N LEU A 45 -14.85 3.64 7.79
CA LEU A 45 -15.70 2.48 8.02
C LEU A 45 -17.20 2.88 8.05
N PRO A 46 -18.13 1.95 7.76
CA PRO A 46 -17.92 0.55 7.36
C PRO A 46 -17.56 0.38 5.88
N ARG A 47 -16.94 -0.76 5.53
CA ARG A 47 -16.68 -1.20 4.14
C ARG A 47 -17.30 -2.59 3.90
N PRO A 48 -18.63 -2.68 3.71
CA PRO A 48 -19.34 -3.96 3.68
C PRO A 48 -18.84 -4.94 2.62
N VAL A 49 -18.35 -4.44 1.48
CA VAL A 49 -17.81 -5.31 0.42
C VAL A 49 -16.64 -6.17 0.92
N LEU A 50 -15.80 -5.66 1.82
CA LEU A 50 -14.64 -6.41 2.35
C LEU A 50 -15.09 -7.44 3.40
N THR A 51 -15.98 -7.05 4.30
CA THR A 51 -16.47 -7.94 5.36
C THR A 51 -17.39 -9.02 4.80
N SER A 52 -18.33 -8.67 3.91
CA SER A 52 -19.28 -9.63 3.35
C SER A 52 -18.64 -10.55 2.31
N THR A 53 -17.74 -10.03 1.47
CA THR A 53 -17.15 -10.85 0.39
C THR A 53 -15.99 -11.72 0.88
N PHE A 54 -15.17 -11.22 1.81
CA PHE A 54 -13.91 -11.86 2.21
C PHE A 54 -13.81 -12.19 3.70
N ALA A 55 -14.82 -11.85 4.52
CA ALA A 55 -14.69 -11.88 5.98
C ALA A 55 -13.46 -11.10 6.51
N LEU A 56 -13.07 -10.04 5.78
CA LEU A 56 -11.92 -9.21 6.11
C LEU A 56 -12.34 -8.01 6.96
N THR A 57 -11.90 -7.99 8.22
CA THR A 57 -12.15 -6.89 9.19
C THR A 57 -10.99 -5.91 9.30
N TYR A 58 -9.84 -6.23 8.69
CA TYR A 58 -8.68 -5.35 8.60
C TYR A 58 -9.08 -3.95 8.09
N ARG A 59 -8.79 -2.92 8.89
CA ARG A 59 -9.32 -1.57 8.67
C ARG A 59 -8.54 -0.73 7.66
N LYS A 60 -7.23 -0.97 7.45
CA LYS A 60 -6.45 -0.15 6.52
C LYS A 60 -6.76 -0.55 5.07
N ILE A 61 -6.36 0.33 4.15
CA ILE A 61 -6.58 0.21 2.70
C ILE A 61 -5.35 0.83 2.01
N PRO A 62 -4.90 0.36 0.85
CA PRO A 62 -5.54 -0.62 -0.03
C PRO A 62 -5.42 -2.07 0.45
N ILE A 63 -6.26 -2.91 -0.12
CA ILE A 63 -6.08 -4.37 -0.19
C ILE A 63 -6.24 -4.78 -1.66
N LEU A 64 -5.56 -5.84 -2.08
CA LEU A 64 -5.50 -6.26 -3.47
C LEU A 64 -5.80 -7.75 -3.60
N ALA A 65 -6.73 -8.11 -4.49
CA ALA A 65 -6.97 -9.49 -4.87
C ALA A 65 -6.14 -9.85 -6.11
N ILE A 66 -5.49 -11.02 -6.09
CA ILE A 66 -4.95 -11.71 -7.28
C ILE A 66 -5.65 -13.06 -7.32
N GLY A 67 -6.68 -13.20 -8.16
CA GLY A 67 -7.59 -14.33 -8.04
C GLY A 67 -8.25 -14.37 -6.65
N ARG A 68 -8.11 -15.50 -5.93
CA ARG A 68 -8.65 -15.70 -4.57
C ARG A 68 -7.65 -15.43 -3.44
N GLU A 69 -6.50 -14.87 -3.76
CA GLU A 69 -5.50 -14.42 -2.79
C GLU A 69 -5.69 -12.93 -2.47
N ILE A 70 -5.98 -12.61 -1.22
CA ILE A 70 -6.21 -11.25 -0.74
C ILE A 70 -4.99 -10.74 0.00
N TYR A 71 -4.25 -9.82 -0.61
CA TYR A 71 -3.05 -9.22 -0.05
C TYR A 71 -3.37 -7.94 0.73
N CYS A 72 -3.02 -7.95 2.01
CA CYS A 72 -3.11 -6.80 2.89
C CYS A 72 -1.75 -6.10 3.01
N ASP A 73 -1.78 -4.75 3.12
CA ASP A 73 -0.61 -3.87 3.22
C ASP A 73 0.17 -3.67 1.91
N THR A 74 0.55 -2.41 1.63
CA THR A 74 1.24 -2.07 0.38
C THR A 74 2.61 -2.75 0.25
N SER A 75 3.30 -3.00 1.36
CA SER A 75 4.60 -3.66 1.34
C SER A 75 4.51 -5.09 0.83
N LEU A 76 3.44 -5.82 1.15
CA LEU A 76 3.23 -7.17 0.66
C LEU A 76 2.58 -7.19 -0.72
N ILE A 77 1.61 -6.30 -0.98
CA ILE A 77 0.96 -6.16 -2.29
C ILE A 77 2.01 -5.99 -3.39
N ILE A 78 3.00 -5.11 -3.19
CA ILE A 78 4.03 -4.85 -4.19
C ILE A 78 4.88 -6.10 -4.46
N GLU A 79 5.20 -6.85 -3.41
CA GLU A 79 5.99 -8.08 -3.56
C GLU A 79 5.22 -9.20 -4.25
N ALA A 80 3.91 -9.32 -3.97
CA ALA A 80 3.02 -10.23 -4.67
C ALA A 80 2.92 -9.86 -6.16
N LEU A 81 2.75 -8.57 -6.49
CA LEU A 81 2.74 -8.11 -7.88
C LEU A 81 4.06 -8.44 -8.60
N GLU A 82 5.22 -8.25 -7.95
CA GLU A 82 6.51 -8.65 -8.53
C GLU A 82 6.64 -10.15 -8.74
N HIS A 83 6.05 -10.95 -7.86
CA HIS A 83 6.08 -12.42 -7.97
C HIS A 83 5.20 -12.94 -9.11
N TYR A 84 3.92 -12.54 -9.15
CA TYR A 84 2.94 -13.06 -10.11
C TYR A 84 3.02 -12.41 -11.49
N PHE A 85 3.69 -11.25 -11.61
CA PHE A 85 3.87 -10.52 -12.87
C PHE A 85 5.37 -10.21 -13.08
N PRO A 86 6.19 -11.24 -13.36
CA PRO A 86 7.64 -11.10 -13.46
C PRO A 86 8.08 -10.57 -14.84
N THR A 87 9.28 -9.98 -14.89
CA THR A 87 9.89 -9.48 -16.14
C THR A 87 10.13 -10.58 -17.17
N SER A 88 10.34 -11.83 -16.73
CA SER A 88 10.47 -13.00 -17.60
C SER A 88 9.20 -13.31 -18.40
N GLU A 89 8.05 -12.75 -18.01
CA GLU A 89 6.79 -12.84 -18.75
C GLU A 89 6.40 -11.54 -19.46
N GLY A 90 7.32 -10.56 -19.53
CA GLY A 90 7.13 -9.32 -20.27
C GLY A 90 6.48 -8.19 -19.47
N TRP A 91 6.30 -8.34 -18.16
CA TRP A 91 5.82 -7.28 -17.27
C TRP A 91 6.94 -6.30 -16.91
N GLY A 92 6.57 -5.06 -16.57
CA GLY A 92 7.51 -4.11 -15.96
C GLY A 92 7.88 -4.51 -14.53
N THR A 93 8.85 -3.83 -13.92
CA THR A 93 9.29 -4.11 -12.55
C THR A 93 9.47 -2.84 -11.73
N ALA A 94 9.21 -2.93 -10.44
CA ALA A 94 9.56 -1.92 -9.45
C ALA A 94 11.02 -2.01 -8.98
N TYR A 95 11.78 -2.99 -9.45
CA TYR A 95 13.19 -3.22 -9.11
C TYR A 95 14.08 -3.36 -10.36
N PRO A 96 14.14 -2.34 -11.23
CA PRO A 96 14.96 -2.39 -12.45
C PRO A 96 16.45 -2.60 -12.15
N GLU A 97 17.15 -3.34 -12.99
CA GLU A 97 18.58 -3.59 -12.79
C GLU A 97 19.40 -2.28 -12.84
N ILE A 98 20.47 -2.25 -12.04
CA ILE A 98 21.46 -1.18 -12.09
C ILE A 98 22.50 -1.55 -13.14
N GLU A 99 22.69 -0.70 -14.14
CA GLU A 99 23.65 -0.97 -15.22
C GLU A 99 25.08 -1.10 -14.68
N GLY A 100 25.76 -2.17 -15.10
CA GLY A 100 27.15 -2.43 -14.70
C GLY A 100 27.32 -2.97 -13.28
N VAL A 101 26.24 -3.34 -12.59
CA VAL A 101 26.30 -3.99 -11.27
C VAL A 101 25.61 -5.36 -11.35
N ASP A 102 26.41 -6.39 -11.64
CA ASP A 102 25.91 -7.76 -11.77
C ASP A 102 25.64 -8.41 -10.40
N GLY A 103 24.49 -9.06 -10.28
CA GLY A 103 24.15 -9.90 -9.13
C GLY A 103 23.77 -9.17 -7.82
N TRP A 104 23.80 -7.84 -7.78
CA TRP A 104 23.35 -7.09 -6.61
C TRP A 104 21.83 -6.92 -6.59
N VAL A 105 21.18 -7.49 -5.57
CA VAL A 105 19.74 -7.33 -5.35
C VAL A 105 19.50 -6.26 -4.30
N TYR A 106 19.30 -5.02 -4.74
CA TYR A 106 19.06 -3.86 -3.85
C TYR A 106 17.63 -3.80 -3.28
N ARG A 107 16.78 -4.80 -3.60
CA ARG A 107 15.36 -4.88 -3.22
C ARG A 107 15.11 -4.57 -1.74
N GLY A 108 15.91 -5.15 -0.84
CA GLY A 108 15.78 -4.91 0.61
C GLY A 108 16.06 -3.45 1.03
N LEU A 109 17.02 -2.79 0.40
CA LEU A 109 17.34 -1.37 0.65
C LEU A 109 16.15 -0.48 0.26
N VAL A 110 15.57 -0.72 -0.92
CA VAL A 110 14.46 0.08 -1.43
C VAL A 110 13.16 -0.20 -0.69
N ARG A 111 12.87 -1.45 -0.32
CA ARG A 111 11.77 -1.78 0.60
C ARG A 111 11.95 -1.04 1.93
N GLY A 112 13.18 -1.02 2.45
CA GLY A 112 13.54 -0.27 3.65
C GLY A 112 13.25 1.23 3.54
N PHE A 113 13.73 1.86 2.46
CA PHE A 113 13.49 3.27 2.15
C PHE A 113 12.00 3.57 2.05
N ALA A 114 11.25 2.77 1.29
CA ALA A 114 9.81 2.90 1.12
C ALA A 114 9.08 2.80 2.47
N SER A 115 9.22 1.68 3.18
CA SER A 115 8.40 1.37 4.36
C SER A 115 8.82 2.10 5.64
N PHE A 116 10.09 2.45 5.79
CA PHE A 116 10.62 3.00 7.04
C PHE A 116 11.02 4.48 6.98
N TRP A 117 11.26 5.04 5.79
CA TRP A 117 11.52 6.47 5.61
C TRP A 117 10.31 7.16 4.95
N VAL A 118 9.87 6.72 3.78
CA VAL A 118 8.81 7.44 3.07
C VAL A 118 7.46 7.27 3.76
N ASP A 119 7.02 6.02 3.95
CA ASP A 119 5.71 5.67 4.51
C ASP A 119 5.55 6.05 6.00
N ARG A 120 6.63 6.48 6.67
CA ARG A 120 6.64 6.81 8.10
C ARG A 120 6.98 8.29 8.37
N PRO A 121 8.26 8.73 8.42
CA PRO A 121 8.55 10.12 8.74
C PRO A 121 8.10 11.12 7.66
N ILE A 122 8.28 10.86 6.36
CA ILE A 122 7.80 11.78 5.30
C ILE A 122 6.27 11.79 5.25
N PHE A 123 5.63 10.62 5.34
CA PHE A 123 4.17 10.51 5.46
C PHE A 123 3.63 11.30 6.66
N ARG A 124 4.31 11.27 7.82
CA ARG A 124 3.91 12.06 8.99
C ARG A 124 4.01 13.56 8.74
N ALA A 125 5.09 14.03 8.10
CA ALA A 125 5.27 15.44 7.77
C ALA A 125 4.16 15.94 6.84
N THR A 126 3.92 15.21 5.74
CA THR A 126 2.88 15.55 4.74
C THR A 126 1.46 15.39 5.26
N THR A 127 1.16 14.38 6.10
CA THR A 127 -0.13 14.29 6.81
C THR A 127 -0.37 15.49 7.71
N GLY A 128 0.70 16.04 8.28
CA GLY A 128 0.67 17.28 9.05
C GLY A 128 0.34 18.54 8.24
N LEU A 129 0.28 18.44 6.91
CA LEU A 129 -0.13 19.52 6.01
C LEU A 129 -1.62 19.46 5.65
N ILE A 130 -2.35 18.42 6.07
CA ILE A 130 -3.79 18.31 5.85
C ILE A 130 -4.50 19.51 6.50
N PRO A 131 -5.37 20.23 5.77
CA PRO A 131 -6.09 21.39 6.29
C PRO A 131 -6.88 21.10 7.57
N ALA A 132 -6.89 22.06 8.50
CA ALA A 132 -7.57 21.92 9.79
C ALA A 132 -9.07 21.61 9.66
N SER A 133 -9.71 22.06 8.57
CA SER A 133 -11.11 21.79 8.25
C SER A 133 -11.41 20.30 8.08
N VAL A 134 -10.51 19.53 7.48
CA VAL A 134 -10.65 18.08 7.29
C VAL A 134 -10.81 17.37 8.62
N TRP A 135 -9.99 17.74 9.61
CA TRP A 135 -10.01 17.14 10.95
C TRP A 135 -11.27 17.46 11.77
N LYS A 136 -12.09 18.43 11.33
CA LYS A 136 -13.38 18.76 11.96
C LYS A 136 -14.55 17.92 11.42
N THR A 137 -14.34 17.19 10.33
CA THR A 137 -15.34 16.31 9.72
C THR A 137 -15.35 14.93 10.38
N ASP A 138 -16.29 14.07 9.99
CA ASP A 138 -16.34 12.66 10.42
C ASP A 138 -15.05 11.89 10.11
N PHE A 139 -14.29 12.34 9.12
CA PHE A 139 -12.95 11.81 8.84
C PHE A 139 -12.01 11.97 10.05
N GLY A 140 -12.02 13.11 10.72
CA GLY A 140 -11.23 13.34 11.93
C GLY A 140 -11.60 12.38 13.05
N THR A 141 -12.90 12.12 13.23
CA THR A 141 -13.43 11.14 14.19
C THR A 141 -13.00 9.72 13.85
N ASP A 142 -13.14 9.31 12.58
CA ASP A 142 -12.71 7.99 12.11
C ASP A 142 -11.20 7.78 12.34
N ARG A 143 -10.36 8.77 11.98
CA ARG A 143 -8.91 8.71 12.14
C ARG A 143 -8.47 8.73 13.61
N ALA A 144 -9.19 9.43 14.48
CA ALA A 144 -8.96 9.34 15.92
C ALA A 144 -9.16 7.90 16.43
N GLY A 145 -10.19 7.21 15.94
CA GLY A 145 -10.42 5.79 16.22
C GLY A 145 -9.36 4.86 15.62
N LEU A 146 -8.82 5.18 14.44
CA LEU A 146 -7.74 4.41 13.81
C LEU A 146 -6.43 4.52 14.61
N ILE A 147 -6.08 5.73 15.06
CA ILE A 147 -4.81 6.00 15.74
C ILE A 147 -4.90 5.67 17.25
N GLY A 148 -6.11 5.61 17.80
CA GLY A 148 -6.36 5.25 19.21
C GLY A 148 -6.26 6.42 20.19
N HIS A 149 -6.35 7.67 19.71
CA HIS A 149 -6.45 8.85 20.56
C HIS A 149 -7.22 9.99 19.87
N LYS A 150 -7.78 10.89 20.68
CA LYS A 150 -8.55 12.04 20.17
C LYS A 150 -7.65 13.03 19.42
N LEU A 151 -8.08 13.42 18.24
CA LEU A 151 -7.46 14.48 17.44
C LEU A 151 -8.04 15.86 17.81
N ASP A 152 -7.18 16.87 17.84
CA ASP A 152 -7.53 18.26 18.13
C ASP A 152 -7.20 19.10 16.90
N SER A 153 -8.23 19.47 16.13
CA SER A 153 -8.07 20.15 14.84
C SER A 153 -7.32 21.48 14.95
N GLU A 154 -7.51 22.23 16.05
CA GLU A 154 -6.84 23.51 16.23
C GLU A 154 -5.35 23.33 16.54
N LYS A 155 -5.00 22.36 17.39
CA LYS A 155 -3.60 22.02 17.65
C LYS A 155 -2.90 21.47 16.41
N LEU A 156 -3.59 20.66 15.61
CA LEU A 156 -3.05 20.15 14.34
C LEU A 156 -2.77 21.30 13.37
N GLY A 157 -3.73 22.23 13.21
CA GLY A 157 -3.52 23.42 12.37
C GLY A 157 -2.35 24.30 12.84
N LYS A 158 -2.18 24.50 14.16
CA LYS A 158 -1.05 25.25 14.72
C LYS A 158 0.33 24.61 14.48
N LYS A 159 0.39 23.31 14.19
CA LYS A 159 1.64 22.59 13.90
C LYS A 159 2.09 22.73 12.44
N LEU A 160 1.31 23.37 11.58
CA LEU A 160 1.64 23.49 10.17
C LEU A 160 3.08 24.01 9.90
N PRO A 161 3.56 25.10 10.54
CA PRO A 161 4.94 25.56 10.32
C PRO A 161 6.00 24.53 10.73
N GLN A 162 5.75 23.76 11.79
CA GLN A 162 6.64 22.68 12.23
C GLN A 162 6.67 21.53 11.21
N ASN A 163 5.52 21.17 10.65
CA ASN A 163 5.41 20.12 9.63
C ASN A 163 6.08 20.53 8.32
N LEU A 164 5.93 21.79 7.90
CA LEU A 164 6.65 22.36 6.75
C LEU A 164 8.17 22.34 6.98
N SER A 165 8.64 22.79 8.15
CA SER A 165 10.07 22.72 8.50
C SER A 165 10.60 21.28 8.56
N THR A 166 9.77 20.32 8.95
CA THR A 166 10.16 18.89 8.95
C THR A 166 10.26 18.36 7.52
N LEU A 167 9.30 18.70 6.65
CA LEU A 167 9.35 18.33 5.24
C LEU A 167 10.57 18.96 4.55
N ASP A 168 10.85 20.23 4.82
CA ASP A 168 12.02 20.95 4.35
C ASP A 168 13.32 20.21 4.68
N ALA A 169 13.48 19.78 5.93
CA ALA A 169 14.64 18.99 6.35
C ALA A 169 14.73 17.63 5.63
N HIS A 170 13.61 17.01 5.25
CA HIS A 170 13.63 15.80 4.44
C HIS A 170 14.00 16.08 2.98
N LEU A 171 13.52 17.18 2.39
CA LEU A 171 13.87 17.60 1.04
C LEU A 171 15.36 17.92 0.92
N GLU A 172 15.94 18.59 1.92
CA GLU A 172 17.39 18.81 2.00
C GLU A 172 18.20 17.50 2.01
N LEU A 173 17.72 16.45 2.70
CA LEU A 173 18.39 15.15 2.69
C LEU A 173 18.31 14.46 1.31
N LEU A 174 17.28 14.78 0.52
CA LEU A 174 17.03 14.19 -0.79
C LEU A 174 17.75 14.94 -1.90
N GLU A 175 17.90 16.26 -1.81
CA GLU A 175 18.44 17.12 -2.87
C GLU A 175 19.82 16.66 -3.40
N PRO A 176 20.82 16.35 -2.54
CA PRO A 176 22.12 15.87 -3.01
C PRO A 176 22.05 14.51 -3.72
N MET A 177 20.99 13.72 -3.48
CA MET A 177 20.82 12.40 -4.11
C MET A 177 20.51 12.51 -5.61
N PHE A 178 19.98 13.66 -6.05
CA PHE A 178 19.60 13.91 -7.45
C PHE A 178 20.62 14.76 -8.22
N SER A 179 21.69 15.25 -7.57
CA SER A 179 22.72 16.06 -8.23
C SER A 179 23.64 15.28 -9.19
N GLY A 180 23.46 13.95 -9.29
CA GLY A 180 24.24 13.08 -10.17
C GLY A 180 23.79 13.11 -11.63
N PRO A 181 24.47 12.37 -12.52
CA PRO A 181 24.08 12.25 -13.93
C PRO A 181 22.79 11.45 -14.13
N ASN A 182 22.34 10.72 -13.10
CA ASN A 182 21.15 9.90 -13.14
C ASN A 182 19.94 10.68 -12.63
N VAL A 183 18.80 10.54 -13.32
CA VAL A 183 17.56 11.22 -12.95
C VAL A 183 16.90 10.58 -11.74
N TRP A 184 16.97 9.25 -11.61
CA TRP A 184 16.29 8.48 -10.56
C TRP A 184 17.10 8.38 -9.27
N LEU A 185 16.46 7.98 -8.16
CA LEU A 185 17.12 7.78 -6.87
C LEU A 185 18.22 6.70 -6.90
N LEU A 186 18.05 5.71 -7.78
CA LEU A 186 19.04 4.68 -8.05
C LEU A 186 19.48 4.73 -9.51
N PRO A 187 20.74 4.41 -9.83
CA PRO A 187 21.31 4.43 -11.18
C PRO A 187 20.76 3.31 -12.08
N THR A 188 19.47 3.41 -12.37
CA THR A 188 18.64 2.45 -13.10
C THR A 188 18.09 3.14 -14.36
N LYS A 189 17.71 2.39 -15.40
CA LYS A 189 17.16 3.01 -16.64
C LYS A 189 15.77 3.61 -16.44
N THR A 190 14.98 3.02 -15.56
CA THR A 190 13.59 3.36 -15.28
C THR A 190 13.42 3.57 -13.78
N PRO A 191 12.42 4.32 -13.31
CA PRO A 191 12.24 4.53 -11.88
C PRO A 191 12.03 3.21 -11.13
N SER A 192 12.58 3.16 -9.92
CA SER A 192 12.43 2.04 -9.00
C SER A 192 11.28 2.28 -8.01
N LEU A 193 11.02 1.32 -7.12
CA LEU A 193 10.11 1.50 -6.00
C LEU A 193 10.54 2.68 -5.10
N ALA A 194 11.82 3.04 -5.04
CA ALA A 194 12.26 4.21 -4.27
C ALA A 194 11.63 5.49 -4.85
N ASP A 195 11.68 5.62 -6.17
CA ASP A 195 11.12 6.75 -6.91
C ASP A 195 9.59 6.76 -6.79
N VAL A 196 8.93 5.61 -7.01
CA VAL A 196 7.47 5.48 -6.85
C VAL A 196 7.04 5.90 -5.44
N SER A 197 7.76 5.41 -4.42
CA SER A 197 7.49 5.74 -3.03
C SER A 197 7.61 7.22 -2.76
N LEU A 198 8.74 7.84 -3.12
CA LEU A 198 8.92 9.26 -2.87
C LEU A 198 7.90 10.11 -3.65
N PHE A 199 7.62 9.73 -4.90
CA PHE A 199 6.74 10.49 -5.78
C PHE A 199 5.30 10.49 -5.28
N TYR A 200 4.74 9.33 -4.93
CA TYR A 200 3.35 9.28 -4.46
C TYR A 200 3.16 10.13 -3.20
N GLN A 201 4.16 10.15 -2.31
CA GLN A 201 4.06 10.84 -1.03
C GLN A 201 4.16 12.36 -1.19
N LEU A 202 5.10 12.83 -2.02
CA LEU A 202 5.23 14.26 -2.33
C LEU A 202 4.02 14.76 -3.12
N LYS A 203 3.58 14.02 -4.15
CA LYS A 203 2.39 14.36 -4.94
C LYS A 203 1.16 14.46 -4.05
N TRP A 204 0.91 13.45 -3.22
CA TRP A 204 -0.23 13.46 -2.30
C TRP A 204 -0.14 14.60 -1.29
N GLY A 205 1.05 14.85 -0.73
CA GLY A 205 1.29 15.96 0.18
C GLY A 205 0.94 17.31 -0.45
N SER A 206 1.39 17.56 -1.68
CA SER A 206 1.10 18.78 -2.42
C SER A 206 -0.38 18.93 -2.76
N GLU A 207 -1.01 17.86 -3.26
CA GLU A 207 -2.42 17.88 -3.62
C GLU A 207 -3.30 18.11 -2.40
N ILE A 208 -3.10 17.35 -1.32
CA ILE A 208 -3.95 17.41 -0.14
C ILE A 208 -3.78 18.72 0.63
N SER A 209 -2.57 19.28 0.68
CA SER A 209 -2.33 20.57 1.33
C SER A 209 -3.05 21.70 0.60
N ALA A 210 -3.08 21.63 -0.73
CA ALA A 210 -3.81 22.59 -1.58
C ALA A 210 -5.33 22.29 -1.67
N GLY A 211 -5.87 21.42 -0.81
CA GLY A 211 -7.29 21.06 -0.79
C GLY A 211 -7.75 20.09 -1.89
N LYS A 212 -6.87 19.67 -2.80
CA LYS A 212 -7.23 18.72 -3.86
C LYS A 212 -7.51 17.35 -3.25
N GLY A 213 -8.65 16.76 -3.60
CA GLY A 213 -9.07 15.44 -3.12
C GLY A 213 -9.64 15.41 -1.69
N ILE A 214 -9.70 16.53 -0.96
CA ILE A 214 -10.26 16.52 0.41
C ILE A 214 -11.75 16.15 0.43
N TYR A 215 -12.49 16.45 -0.66
CA TYR A 215 -13.88 16.01 -0.83
C TYR A 215 -14.01 14.49 -0.76
N ASN A 216 -13.23 13.77 -1.57
CA ASN A 216 -13.21 12.31 -1.56
C ASN A 216 -12.64 11.76 -0.24
N LEU A 217 -11.61 12.41 0.33
CA LEU A 217 -11.02 12.01 1.61
C LEU A 217 -12.07 12.04 2.73
N THR A 218 -12.86 13.09 2.80
CA THR A 218 -13.87 13.33 3.84
C THR A 218 -15.25 12.77 3.54
N GLY A 219 -15.45 12.12 2.39
CA GLY A 219 -16.78 11.68 1.96
C GLY A 219 -17.77 12.84 1.77
N GLY A 220 -17.27 14.01 1.37
CA GLY A 220 -18.06 15.22 1.17
C GLY A 220 -18.20 16.14 2.37
N GLY A 221 -17.43 15.93 3.43
CA GLY A 221 -17.46 16.74 4.64
C GLY A 221 -16.84 18.14 4.49
N THR A 222 -15.96 18.36 3.50
CA THR A 222 -15.38 19.68 3.18
C THR A 222 -14.82 19.70 1.76
N ASN A 223 -14.71 20.90 1.15
CA ASN A 223 -14.48 21.04 -0.29
C ASN A 223 -13.32 21.96 -0.70
N ASP A 224 -12.83 22.87 0.16
CA ASP A 224 -11.70 23.72 -0.23
C ASP A 224 -11.02 24.46 0.93
N THR A 225 -9.69 24.53 0.86
CA THR A 225 -8.83 25.50 1.55
C THR A 225 -7.71 25.83 0.56
N GLN A 226 -7.83 26.93 -0.18
CA GLN A 226 -6.97 27.31 -1.32
C GLN A 226 -5.53 27.70 -0.92
N ASP A 227 -5.05 27.23 0.22
CA ASP A 227 -3.73 27.55 0.76
C ASP A 227 -2.75 26.48 0.31
N ASP A 228 -2.07 26.70 -0.82
CA ASP A 228 -0.98 25.83 -1.27
C ASP A 228 0.28 26.04 -0.42
N VAL A 229 0.26 25.48 0.79
CA VAL A 229 1.28 25.72 1.81
C VAL A 229 2.58 24.97 1.55
N ILE A 230 2.55 23.86 0.80
CA ILE A 230 3.74 23.05 0.55
C ILE A 230 4.73 23.78 -0.36
N THR A 231 4.25 24.65 -1.26
CA THR A 231 5.09 25.41 -2.21
C THR A 231 6.11 26.32 -1.52
N GLN A 232 5.92 26.63 -0.23
CA GLN A 232 6.89 27.36 0.59
C GLN A 232 8.21 26.59 0.75
N VAL A 233 8.18 25.26 0.70
CA VAL A 233 9.35 24.40 0.92
C VAL A 233 9.63 23.46 -0.25
N PHE A 234 8.62 23.09 -1.04
CA PHE A 234 8.79 22.25 -2.23
C PHE A 234 8.56 23.06 -3.51
N ASN A 235 9.64 23.58 -4.08
CA ASN A 235 9.64 24.36 -5.32
C ASN A 235 11.02 24.31 -6.01
N GLU A 236 11.07 24.74 -7.27
CA GLU A 236 12.28 24.75 -8.11
C GLU A 236 13.42 25.60 -7.55
N GLU A 237 13.11 26.75 -6.94
CA GLU A 237 14.14 27.68 -6.43
C GLU A 237 14.89 27.09 -5.24
N ARG A 238 14.19 26.33 -4.39
CA ARG A 238 14.75 25.78 -3.15
C ARG A 238 15.41 24.42 -3.33
N TYR A 239 14.79 23.53 -4.11
CA TYR A 239 15.25 22.16 -4.33
C TYR A 239 15.17 21.80 -5.82
N PRO A 240 16.03 22.41 -6.68
CA PRO A 240 15.94 22.27 -8.12
C PRO A 240 16.09 20.82 -8.62
N GLU A 241 16.92 20.00 -7.98
CA GLU A 241 17.14 18.62 -8.45
C GLU A 241 15.99 17.69 -8.05
N VAL A 242 15.45 17.79 -6.82
CA VAL A 242 14.22 17.06 -6.45
C VAL A 242 13.05 17.53 -7.33
N TRP A 243 12.93 18.83 -7.60
CA TRP A 243 11.87 19.38 -8.44
C TRP A 243 11.93 18.82 -9.88
N LYS A 244 13.14 18.81 -10.46
CA LYS A 244 13.40 18.22 -11.77
C LYS A 244 13.10 16.72 -11.79
N TRP A 245 13.53 15.95 -10.79
CA TRP A 245 13.19 14.53 -10.67
C TRP A 245 11.67 14.30 -10.58
N PHE A 246 10.96 15.12 -9.80
CA PHE A 246 9.51 14.99 -9.63
C PHE A 246 8.78 15.12 -10.97
N HIS A 247 9.11 16.14 -11.76
CA HIS A 247 8.53 16.33 -13.09
C HIS A 247 9.03 15.32 -14.12
N ALA A 248 10.26 14.81 -14.00
CA ALA A 248 10.71 13.69 -14.82
C ALA A 248 9.90 12.42 -14.55
N PHE A 249 9.52 12.17 -13.30
CA PHE A 249 8.63 11.07 -12.93
C PHE A 249 7.21 11.27 -13.49
N GLU A 250 6.67 12.49 -13.46
CA GLU A 250 5.37 12.81 -14.10
C GLU A 250 5.39 12.55 -15.61
N ALA A 251 6.47 12.96 -16.28
CA ALA A 251 6.66 12.71 -17.70
C ALA A 251 6.77 11.20 -17.99
N HIS A 252 7.50 10.46 -17.16
CA HIS A 252 7.58 9.01 -17.27
C HIS A 252 6.21 8.35 -17.11
N LEU A 253 5.43 8.68 -16.07
CA LEU A 253 4.08 8.13 -15.88
C LEU A 253 3.15 8.44 -17.06
N SER A 254 3.24 9.65 -17.61
CA SER A 254 2.44 10.09 -18.76
C SER A 254 2.77 9.32 -20.03
N SER A 255 4.00 8.78 -20.15
CA SER A 255 4.40 7.90 -21.24
C SER A 255 3.88 6.47 -21.12
N LEU A 256 3.50 6.04 -19.91
CA LEU A 256 2.97 4.70 -19.65
C LEU A 256 1.46 4.65 -19.87
N PRO A 257 0.92 3.55 -20.44
CA PRO A 257 -0.51 3.37 -20.59
C PRO A 257 -1.20 3.26 -19.23
N ASP A 258 -2.36 3.89 -19.10
CA ASP A 258 -3.26 3.64 -17.97
C ASP A 258 -4.11 2.40 -18.28
N ARG A 259 -4.02 1.39 -17.43
CA ARG A 259 -4.70 0.09 -17.59
C ARG A 259 -5.68 -0.20 -16.45
N GLU A 260 -6.06 0.84 -15.71
CA GLU A 260 -7.09 0.77 -14.69
C GLU A 260 -8.49 0.67 -15.31
N MET A 261 -9.32 -0.21 -14.75
CA MET A 261 -10.74 -0.31 -15.07
C MET A 261 -11.56 -0.12 -13.80
N THR A 262 -12.18 1.05 -13.62
CA THR A 262 -13.02 1.30 -12.44
C THR A 262 -14.31 0.48 -12.50
N ILE A 263 -14.51 -0.36 -11.49
CA ILE A 263 -15.70 -1.19 -11.32
C ILE A 263 -16.80 -0.34 -10.66
N SER A 264 -18.02 -0.43 -11.21
CA SER A 264 -19.21 0.13 -10.54
C SER A 264 -19.43 -0.57 -9.19
N PRO A 265 -19.74 0.15 -8.09
CA PRO A 265 -20.06 -0.46 -6.80
C PRO A 265 -21.20 -1.50 -6.83
N SER A 266 -22.06 -1.45 -7.85
CA SER A 266 -23.15 -2.41 -8.07
C SER A 266 -22.74 -3.65 -8.86
N SER A 267 -21.54 -3.68 -9.46
CA SER A 267 -21.09 -4.79 -10.29
C SER A 267 -20.66 -5.98 -9.43
N THR A 268 -21.10 -7.17 -9.85
CA THR A 268 -20.76 -8.45 -9.22
C THR A 268 -19.94 -9.36 -10.14
N GLU A 269 -19.67 -8.96 -11.38
CA GLU A 269 -18.98 -9.79 -12.39
C GLU A 269 -17.55 -10.15 -11.96
N TRP A 270 -16.87 -9.23 -11.30
CA TRP A 270 -15.55 -9.48 -10.72
C TRP A 270 -15.60 -10.60 -9.68
N LYS A 271 -16.66 -10.68 -8.86
CA LYS A 271 -16.80 -11.75 -7.84
C LYS A 271 -16.89 -13.12 -8.48
N GLU A 272 -17.66 -13.24 -9.56
CA GLU A 272 -17.80 -14.50 -10.30
C GLU A 272 -16.49 -14.90 -11.01
N THR A 273 -15.74 -13.91 -11.50
CA THR A 273 -14.40 -14.14 -12.05
C THR A 273 -13.40 -14.61 -10.97
N LEU A 274 -13.41 -14.01 -9.79
CA LEU A 274 -12.56 -14.48 -8.68
C LEU A 274 -12.97 -15.88 -8.20
N LYS A 275 -14.27 -16.15 -8.01
CA LYS A 275 -14.79 -17.47 -7.59
C LYS A 275 -14.40 -18.60 -8.55
N SER A 276 -14.36 -18.32 -9.84
CA SER A 276 -13.96 -19.30 -10.86
C SER A 276 -12.43 -19.49 -10.97
N THR A 277 -11.64 -18.59 -10.37
CA THR A 277 -10.17 -18.70 -10.39
C THR A 277 -9.70 -19.80 -9.42
N PRO A 278 -8.91 -20.80 -9.85
CA PRO A 278 -8.33 -21.79 -8.95
C PRO A 278 -7.50 -21.16 -7.82
N PHE A 279 -7.44 -21.82 -6.67
CA PHE A 279 -6.49 -21.42 -5.62
C PHE A 279 -5.07 -21.72 -6.10
N VAL A 280 -4.12 -20.83 -5.78
CA VAL A 280 -2.69 -21.10 -5.94
C VAL A 280 -2.29 -22.35 -5.14
N ASP A 281 -1.44 -23.20 -5.69
CA ASP A 281 -0.94 -24.38 -4.98
C ASP A 281 -0.27 -24.01 -3.66
N THR A 282 -0.51 -24.79 -2.60
CA THR A 282 0.00 -24.50 -1.24
C THR A 282 1.54 -24.43 -1.17
N GLU A 283 2.24 -25.06 -2.12
CA GLU A 283 3.70 -25.00 -2.24
C GLU A 283 4.19 -23.63 -2.75
N ASN A 284 3.41 -22.98 -3.62
CA ASN A 284 3.73 -21.70 -4.26
C ASN A 284 2.95 -20.52 -3.65
N LEU A 285 2.32 -20.75 -2.50
CA LEU A 285 1.41 -19.79 -1.89
C LEU A 285 2.12 -18.53 -1.37
N LEU A 286 3.37 -18.69 -0.97
CA LEU A 286 4.16 -17.61 -0.39
C LEU A 286 4.97 -16.87 -1.46
N VAL A 287 5.05 -15.55 -1.33
CA VAL A 287 6.04 -14.72 -2.01
C VAL A 287 7.44 -15.25 -1.66
N PRO A 288 8.31 -15.45 -2.67
CA PRO A 288 9.65 -15.97 -2.45
C PRO A 288 10.50 -15.09 -1.52
N THR A 289 11.22 -15.75 -0.62
CA THR A 289 12.13 -15.11 0.36
C THR A 289 13.48 -15.82 0.37
N SER A 290 14.50 -15.18 0.93
CA SER A 290 15.85 -15.76 1.03
C SER A 290 16.00 -16.80 2.15
N ALA A 291 15.00 -16.92 3.02
CA ALA A 291 15.01 -17.84 4.15
C ALA A 291 13.62 -18.46 4.32
N ASP A 292 13.59 -19.75 4.62
CA ASP A 292 12.34 -20.44 4.94
C ASP A 292 11.80 -20.04 6.32
N GLN A 293 10.63 -20.59 6.64
CA GLN A 293 10.02 -20.46 7.96
C GLN A 293 10.98 -20.87 9.10
N HIS A 294 11.04 -20.07 10.17
CA HIS A 294 11.71 -20.46 11.40
C HIS A 294 10.77 -21.26 12.33
N VAL A 295 10.55 -22.54 11.99
CA VAL A 295 9.57 -23.43 12.65
C VAL A 295 9.67 -23.44 14.19
N ASP A 296 10.88 -23.52 14.76
CA ASP A 296 11.05 -23.57 16.21
C ASP A 296 10.59 -22.28 16.94
N LEU A 297 10.86 -21.11 16.36
CA LEU A 297 10.45 -19.83 16.94
C LEU A 297 8.95 -19.62 16.80
N ASP A 298 8.39 -19.99 15.65
CA ASP A 298 6.95 -19.91 15.39
C ASP A 298 6.17 -20.83 16.33
N THR A 299 6.64 -22.07 16.51
CA THR A 299 6.02 -23.04 17.43
C THR A 299 6.05 -22.53 18.87
N LYS A 300 7.15 -21.92 19.32
CA LYS A 300 7.25 -21.31 20.67
C LYS A 300 6.28 -20.14 20.86
N GLN A 301 5.83 -19.51 19.78
CA GLN A 301 4.83 -18.45 19.79
C GLN A 301 3.40 -18.98 19.57
N GLY A 302 3.22 -20.30 19.46
CA GLY A 302 1.93 -20.93 19.17
C GLY A 302 1.48 -20.77 17.71
N LEU A 303 2.38 -20.37 16.81
CA LEU A 303 2.11 -20.23 15.39
C LEU A 303 2.41 -21.55 14.69
N VAL A 304 1.38 -22.39 14.56
CA VAL A 304 1.42 -23.66 13.83
C VAL A 304 0.31 -23.70 12.80
N GLN A 305 0.50 -24.44 11.71
CA GLN A 305 -0.54 -24.63 10.71
C GLN A 305 -1.80 -25.22 11.37
N GLY A 306 -2.97 -24.66 11.04
CA GLY A 306 -4.24 -25.01 11.65
C GLY A 306 -4.59 -24.22 12.92
N ALA A 307 -3.65 -23.46 13.50
CA ALA A 307 -3.95 -22.64 14.67
C ALA A 307 -4.90 -21.49 14.30
N VAL A 308 -5.85 -21.20 15.19
CA VAL A 308 -6.69 -20.00 15.10
C VAL A 308 -5.87 -18.81 15.56
N VAL A 309 -5.82 -17.76 14.76
CA VAL A 309 -5.06 -16.54 15.05
C VAL A 309 -5.87 -15.28 14.87
N SER A 310 -5.44 -14.24 15.58
CA SER A 310 -5.82 -12.85 15.40
C SER A 310 -4.62 -12.10 14.80
N ILE A 311 -4.85 -11.39 13.68
CA ILE A 311 -3.82 -10.61 13.00
C ILE A 311 -4.24 -9.14 12.98
N ALA A 312 -3.37 -8.26 13.49
CA ALA A 312 -3.56 -6.82 13.45
C ALA A 312 -2.22 -6.11 13.21
N PRO A 313 -2.21 -4.88 12.66
CA PRO A 313 -1.01 -4.06 12.60
C PRO A 313 -0.41 -3.82 13.99
N ASP A 314 0.89 -3.51 14.05
CA ASP A 314 1.57 -3.15 15.31
C ASP A 314 1.51 -1.64 15.64
N ASP A 315 1.04 -0.83 14.70
CA ASP A 315 1.02 0.64 14.76
C ASP A 315 -0.40 1.22 14.98
N THR A 316 -1.22 1.31 13.94
CA THR A 316 -2.56 1.93 13.92
C THR A 316 -3.59 0.93 13.36
N GLY A 317 -4.85 1.04 13.80
CA GLY A 317 -5.89 0.07 13.47
C GLY A 317 -5.77 -1.24 14.23
N ARG A 318 -5.08 -1.23 15.37
CA ARG A 318 -4.83 -2.41 16.23
C ARG A 318 -6.10 -3.06 16.76
N ASP A 319 -7.18 -2.27 16.92
CA ASP A 319 -8.48 -2.72 17.44
C ASP A 319 -9.40 -3.28 16.34
N SER A 320 -8.88 -3.52 15.13
CA SER A 320 -9.61 -4.15 14.02
C SER A 320 -8.88 -5.40 13.51
N PRO A 321 -8.67 -6.42 14.36
CA PRO A 321 -7.98 -7.64 13.97
C PRO A 321 -8.81 -8.46 12.98
N THR A 322 -8.15 -9.14 12.06
CA THR A 322 -8.74 -10.21 11.25
C THR A 322 -8.44 -11.55 11.91
N MET A 323 -9.47 -12.37 12.10
CA MET A 323 -9.35 -13.71 12.67
C MET A 323 -9.43 -14.76 11.57
N GLY A 324 -8.63 -15.81 11.71
CA GLY A 324 -8.62 -16.90 10.76
C GLY A 324 -7.80 -18.09 11.22
N ILE A 325 -7.83 -19.16 10.42
CA ILE A 325 -7.03 -20.36 10.62
C ILE A 325 -5.74 -20.20 9.82
N LEU A 326 -4.58 -20.32 10.47
CA LEU A 326 -3.28 -20.30 9.80
C LEU A 326 -3.16 -21.44 8.80
N GLU A 327 -3.03 -21.11 7.51
CA GLU A 327 -2.81 -22.09 6.45
C GLU A 327 -1.33 -22.23 6.09
N LYS A 328 -0.60 -21.10 6.11
CA LYS A 328 0.82 -21.08 5.76
C LYS A 328 1.55 -20.00 6.54
N ILE A 329 2.81 -20.29 6.88
CA ILE A 329 3.67 -19.42 7.66
C ILE A 329 5.01 -19.31 6.92
N GLY A 330 5.40 -18.08 6.58
CA GLY A 330 6.70 -17.75 6.03
C GLY A 330 7.50 -16.86 6.97
N VAL A 331 8.68 -16.42 6.54
CA VAL A 331 9.50 -15.45 7.27
C VAL A 331 9.00 -14.01 7.09
N ASP A 332 8.47 -13.67 5.91
CA ASP A 332 7.99 -12.31 5.58
C ASP A 332 6.46 -12.19 5.63
N GLU A 333 5.71 -13.30 5.55
CA GLU A 333 4.24 -13.27 5.49
C GLU A 333 3.59 -14.47 6.19
N VAL A 334 2.30 -14.32 6.48
CA VAL A 334 1.41 -15.39 6.96
C VAL A 334 0.13 -15.40 6.14
N VAL A 335 -0.45 -16.58 5.99
CA VAL A 335 -1.69 -16.78 5.25
C VAL A 335 -2.73 -17.41 6.16
N ILE A 336 -3.89 -16.78 6.21
CA ILE A 336 -5.04 -17.30 6.94
C ILE A 336 -6.21 -17.58 6.01
N ARG A 337 -7.01 -18.58 6.37
CA ARG A 337 -8.38 -18.72 5.88
C ARG A 337 -9.34 -18.08 6.88
N PRO A 338 -10.23 -17.18 6.44
CA PRO A 338 -11.24 -16.60 7.33
C PRO A 338 -12.10 -17.69 7.98
N MET A 339 -12.51 -17.44 9.23
CA MET A 339 -13.43 -18.34 9.95
C MET A 339 -14.90 -17.93 9.82
N GLU A 340 -15.16 -16.64 9.67
CA GLU A 340 -16.52 -16.13 9.52
C GLU A 340 -17.06 -16.44 8.12
N PRO A 341 -18.36 -16.70 7.97
CA PRO A 341 -18.99 -16.89 6.67
C PRO A 341 -18.80 -15.65 5.78
N ALA A 342 -18.44 -15.87 4.53
CA ALA A 342 -18.30 -14.85 3.49
C ALA A 342 -18.93 -15.32 2.17
N GLU A 343 -19.15 -14.39 1.24
CA GLU A 343 -19.68 -14.73 -0.09
C GLU A 343 -18.71 -15.54 -0.95
N MET A 344 -17.42 -15.56 -0.60
CA MET A 344 -16.38 -16.28 -1.32
C MET A 344 -15.30 -16.80 -0.37
N ASP A 345 -14.90 -18.05 -0.57
CA ASP A 345 -13.71 -18.61 0.06
C ASP A 345 -12.46 -17.93 -0.52
N VAL A 346 -11.64 -17.39 0.36
CA VAL A 346 -10.38 -16.72 0.04
C VAL A 346 -9.30 -17.09 1.04
N ARG A 347 -8.05 -16.81 0.65
CA ARG A 347 -6.92 -16.79 1.56
C ARG A 347 -6.45 -15.36 1.72
N ILE A 348 -6.21 -14.94 2.96
CA ILE A 348 -5.79 -13.57 3.28
C ILE A 348 -4.35 -13.59 3.73
N HIS A 349 -3.54 -12.79 3.05
CA HIS A 349 -2.11 -12.67 3.23
C HIS A 349 -1.79 -11.38 3.99
N PHE A 350 -0.98 -11.50 5.04
CA PHE A 350 -0.47 -10.38 5.81
C PHE A 350 1.05 -10.45 5.90
N PRO A 351 1.78 -9.34 5.76
CA PRO A 351 3.20 -9.34 6.06
C PRO A 351 3.39 -9.57 7.57
N ARG A 352 4.50 -10.19 7.96
CA ARG A 352 4.88 -10.37 9.37
C ARG A 352 5.45 -9.08 9.95
N LEU A 353 6.21 -8.33 9.16
CA LEU A 353 6.77 -7.06 9.58
C LEU A 353 5.67 -5.99 9.62
N GLY A 354 5.54 -5.30 10.76
CA GLY A 354 4.49 -4.31 10.98
C GLY A 354 3.14 -4.90 11.45
N PHE A 355 3.09 -6.22 11.71
CA PHE A 355 1.89 -6.91 12.18
C PHE A 355 2.20 -7.80 13.38
N VAL A 356 1.16 -8.02 14.18
CA VAL A 356 1.18 -8.95 15.30
C VAL A 356 0.22 -10.09 14.99
N VAL A 357 0.76 -11.30 14.93
CA VAL A 357 0.00 -12.55 14.79
C VAL A 357 -0.08 -13.18 16.17
N ARG A 358 -1.29 -13.34 16.72
CA ARG A 358 -1.50 -13.93 18.04
C ARG A 358 -2.34 -15.19 17.93
N PRO A 359 -1.90 -16.35 18.46
CA PRO A 359 -2.79 -17.48 18.62
C PRO A 359 -3.95 -17.10 19.55
N ILE A 360 -5.15 -17.54 19.20
CA ILE A 360 -6.32 -17.43 20.04
C ILE A 360 -6.58 -18.84 20.57
N GLU A 361 -6.70 -18.99 21.90
CA GLU A 361 -7.19 -20.23 22.46
C GLU A 361 -8.60 -20.48 21.93
N SER A 362 -8.78 -21.53 21.12
CA SER A 362 -10.12 -22.02 20.83
C SER A 362 -10.78 -22.36 22.17
N PRO A 363 -12.02 -21.94 22.44
CA PRO A 363 -12.78 -22.50 23.55
C PRO A 363 -12.73 -24.02 23.35
N ARG A 364 -12.22 -24.76 24.34
CA ARG A 364 -12.25 -26.22 24.30
C ARG A 364 -13.71 -26.62 24.02
N LEU A 365 -13.92 -27.27 22.87
CA LEU A 365 -15.21 -27.84 22.47
C LEU A 365 -15.74 -28.80 23.55
#